data_AF-A0A5E4N4D5-F1
#
_entry.id   AF-A0A5E4N4D5-F1
#
_cell.length_a   1.000
_cell.length_b   1.000
_cell.length_c   1.000
_cell.angle_alpha   90.00
_cell.angle_beta   90.00
_cell.angle_gamma   90.00
#
_symmetry.space_group_name_H-M   'P 1'
#
loop_
_entity.id
_entity.type
_entity.pdbx_description
1 polymer ?
#
loop_
_entity_poly.entity_id
_entity_poly.type
_entity_poly.pdbx_seq_one_letter_code
_entity_poly.pdbx_strand_id
1 'polypeptide(L)'
;MTDTSTQLQKSKKKKIISSAGDLKLEKIVKEINSAKCFSVLADEMTGISVKEQIALCVRYIVGSDKNVFVYERFLKCIEIYSLTGKNITSTIVNGLNSSGIDCNNMYGQGYDGASNMAGRFKGTQKVVREKCPKALYVHCAAH
;
A
#
# COMPACT_ATOMS: atom_id res chain seq x y z
N MET A 1 -26.70 7.95 -29.95
CA MET A 1 -26.09 9.23 -29.55
C MET A 1 -26.04 9.28 -28.04
N THR A 2 -24.87 9.10 -27.41
CA THR A 2 -24.74 9.24 -25.94
C THR A 2 -24.79 10.71 -25.58
N ASP A 3 -25.78 11.10 -24.78
CA ASP A 3 -26.04 12.47 -24.35
C ASP A 3 -24.81 13.09 -23.62
N THR A 4 -24.27 14.14 -24.25
CA THR A 4 -23.10 14.92 -23.81
C THR A 4 -23.28 15.49 -22.40
N SER A 5 -24.52 15.75 -22.00
CA SER A 5 -24.90 16.25 -20.67
C SER A 5 -24.65 15.20 -19.58
N THR A 6 -24.97 13.94 -19.89
CA THR A 6 -24.74 12.77 -19.02
C THR A 6 -23.24 12.46 -18.89
N GLN A 7 -22.47 12.64 -19.97
CA GLN A 7 -21.00 12.50 -19.96
C GLN A 7 -20.32 13.59 -19.10
N LEU A 8 -20.78 14.84 -19.19
CA LEU A 8 -20.25 15.95 -18.40
C LEU A 8 -20.53 15.80 -16.91
N GLN A 9 -21.73 15.33 -16.53
CA GLN A 9 -22.08 15.04 -15.13
C GLN A 9 -21.24 13.90 -14.56
N LYS A 10 -21.00 12.82 -15.34
CA LYS A 10 -20.09 11.74 -14.94
C LYS A 10 -18.64 12.23 -14.74
N SER A 11 -18.15 13.10 -15.63
CA SER A 11 -16.81 13.71 -15.53
C SER A 11 -16.65 14.59 -14.29
N LYS A 12 -17.65 15.43 -13.98
CA LYS A 12 -17.66 16.27 -12.76
C LYS A 12 -17.68 15.43 -11.48
N LYS A 13 -18.52 14.39 -11.40
CA LYS A 13 -18.56 13.48 -10.24
C LYS A 13 -17.23 12.76 -10.03
N LYS A 14 -16.59 12.28 -11.10
CA LYS A 14 -15.25 11.65 -11.01
C LYS A 14 -14.20 12.61 -10.45
N LYS A 15 -14.20 13.88 -10.89
CA LYS A 15 -13.26 14.91 -10.39
C LYS A 15 -13.45 15.21 -8.90
N ILE A 16 -14.69 15.31 -8.43
CA ILE A 16 -14.96 15.57 -7.01
C ILE A 16 -14.49 14.37 -6.16
N ILE A 17 -14.81 13.14 -6.60
CA ILE A 17 -14.39 11.91 -5.91
C ILE A 17 -12.86 11.81 -5.89
N SER A 18 -12.18 12.13 -6.99
CA SER A 18 -10.71 12.11 -7.03
C SER A 18 -10.13 13.15 -6.08
N SER A 19 -10.57 14.40 -6.14
CA SER A 19 -10.05 15.45 -5.25
C SER A 19 -10.33 15.16 -3.76
N ALA A 20 -11.50 14.62 -3.43
CA ALA A 20 -11.80 14.20 -2.05
C ALA A 20 -10.94 13.01 -1.61
N GLY A 21 -10.67 12.07 -2.52
CA GLY A 21 -9.73 10.97 -2.31
C GLY A 21 -8.30 11.47 -2.05
N ASP A 22 -7.83 12.41 -2.87
CA ASP A 22 -6.50 13.02 -2.76
C ASP A 22 -6.32 13.73 -1.42
N LEU A 23 -7.27 14.58 -1.02
CA LEU A 23 -7.26 15.27 0.28
C LEU A 23 -7.24 14.30 1.46
N LYS A 24 -7.99 13.19 1.36
CA LYS A 24 -8.01 12.15 2.39
C LYS A 24 -6.68 11.41 2.44
N LEU A 25 -6.08 11.11 1.29
CA LEU A 25 -4.79 10.43 1.19
C LEU A 25 -3.67 11.32 1.73
N GLU A 26 -3.65 12.61 1.42
CA GLU A 26 -2.69 13.57 1.98
C GLU A 26 -2.72 13.59 3.51
N LYS A 27 -3.92 13.58 4.11
CA LYS A 27 -4.07 13.52 5.56
C LYS A 27 -3.50 12.20 6.12
N ILE A 28 -3.82 11.07 5.49
CA ILE A 28 -3.31 9.75 5.89
C ILE A 28 -1.78 9.73 5.82
N VAL A 29 -1.19 10.24 4.73
CA VAL A 29 0.27 10.30 4.54
C VAL A 29 0.93 11.16 5.62
N LYS A 30 0.35 12.32 5.95
CA LYS A 30 0.85 13.18 7.04
C LYS A 30 0.82 12.46 8.39
N GLU A 31 -0.25 11.72 8.69
CA GLU A 31 -0.36 10.93 9.91
C GLU A 31 0.69 9.81 9.97
N ILE A 32 0.85 9.04 8.89
CA ILE A 32 1.86 7.96 8.78
C ILE A 32 3.26 8.51 9.00
N ASN A 33 3.61 9.60 8.31
CA ASN A 33 4.94 10.20 8.43
C ASN A 33 5.20 10.84 9.79
N SER A 34 4.14 11.25 10.50
CA SER A 34 4.24 11.77 11.88
C SER A 34 4.39 10.64 12.91
N ALA A 35 3.82 9.46 12.64
CA ALA A 35 3.94 8.29 13.51
C ALA A 35 5.38 7.77 13.66
N LYS A 36 6.26 8.04 12.66
CA LYS A 36 7.67 7.58 12.60
C LYS A 36 7.88 6.07 12.74
N CYS A 37 6.78 5.30 12.69
CA CYS A 37 6.77 3.86 12.72
C CYS A 37 5.49 3.36 12.05
N PHE A 38 5.64 2.52 11.02
CA PHE A 38 4.52 1.87 10.36
C PHE A 38 4.88 0.47 9.84
N SER A 39 3.86 -0.32 9.55
CA SER A 39 3.97 -1.57 8.81
C SER A 39 3.24 -1.46 7.47
N VAL A 40 3.85 -1.97 6.40
CA VAL A 40 3.15 -2.12 5.12
C VAL A 40 2.42 -3.46 5.08
N LEU A 41 1.21 -3.47 4.55
CA LEU A 41 0.44 -4.67 4.24
C LEU A 41 0.23 -4.66 2.73
N ALA A 42 0.52 -5.78 2.07
CA ALA A 42 0.28 -5.91 0.64
C ALA A 42 -0.35 -7.25 0.31
N ASP A 43 -1.30 -7.22 -0.59
CA ASP A 43 -2.01 -8.41 -1.04
C ASP A 43 -2.09 -8.45 -2.56
N GLU A 44 -1.93 -9.64 -3.13
CA GLU A 44 -2.08 -9.86 -4.56
C GLU A 44 -3.58 -10.02 -4.88
N MET A 45 -4.04 -9.32 -5.90
CA MET A 45 -5.41 -9.45 -6.39
C MET A 45 -5.43 -9.44 -7.91
N THR A 46 -6.23 -10.34 -8.49
CA THR A 46 -6.46 -10.35 -9.93
C THR A 46 -7.59 -9.37 -10.28
N GLY A 47 -7.27 -8.35 -11.08
CA GLY A 47 -8.24 -7.35 -11.51
C GLY A 47 -9.23 -7.86 -12.58
N ILE A 48 -10.29 -7.08 -12.82
CA ILE A 48 -11.36 -7.37 -13.80
C ILE A 48 -10.80 -7.61 -15.23
N SER A 49 -9.63 -7.06 -15.54
CA SER A 49 -8.96 -7.17 -16.84
C SER A 49 -7.89 -8.26 -16.93
N VAL A 50 -7.88 -9.25 -16.01
CA VAL A 50 -6.87 -10.35 -15.92
C VAL A 50 -5.45 -9.84 -15.63
N LYS A 51 -5.34 -8.58 -15.22
CA LYS A 51 -4.06 -7.96 -14.83
C LYS A 51 -3.89 -8.13 -13.33
N GLU A 52 -2.73 -8.65 -12.93
CA GLU A 52 -2.39 -8.74 -11.51
C GLU A 52 -2.18 -7.34 -10.94
N GLN A 53 -2.65 -7.16 -9.70
CA GLN A 53 -2.51 -5.93 -8.95
C GLN A 53 -2.06 -6.23 -7.54
N ILE A 54 -1.39 -5.25 -6.92
CA ILE A 54 -1.08 -5.27 -5.50
C ILE A 54 -1.92 -4.19 -4.82
N ALA A 55 -2.75 -4.60 -3.86
CA ALA A 55 -3.40 -3.70 -2.94
C ALA A 55 -2.41 -3.29 -1.84
N LEU A 56 -2.15 -1.99 -1.69
CA LEU A 56 -1.29 -1.45 -0.63
C LEU A 56 -2.12 -0.88 0.51
N CYS A 57 -1.84 -1.37 1.71
CA CYS A 57 -2.35 -0.87 2.97
C CYS A 57 -1.19 -0.53 3.91
N VAL A 58 -1.43 0.36 4.87
CA VAL A 58 -0.47 0.72 5.91
C VAL A 58 -1.13 0.62 7.27
N ARG A 59 -0.42 0.02 8.21
CA ARG A 59 -0.76 0.01 9.63
C ARG A 59 0.20 0.89 10.41
N TYR A 60 -0.31 1.88 11.13
CA TYR A 60 0.49 2.83 11.90
C TYR A 60 -0.19 3.15 13.23
N ILE A 61 0.58 3.71 14.15
CA ILE A 61 0.10 4.10 15.48
C ILE A 61 0.03 5.61 15.60
N VAL A 62 -0.98 6.12 16.30
CA VAL A 62 -1.11 7.55 16.61
C VAL A 62 -1.40 7.70 18.10
N GLY A 63 -0.79 8.72 18.70
CA GLY A 63 -0.90 9.05 20.12
C GLY A 63 0.35 8.70 20.91
N SER A 64 0.30 8.97 22.21
CA SER A 64 1.41 8.75 23.15
C SER A 64 0.90 8.17 24.46
N ASP A 65 1.81 7.57 25.23
CA ASP A 65 1.58 7.09 26.59
C ASP A 65 0.45 6.05 26.66
N LYS A 66 -0.64 6.36 27.38
CA LYS A 66 -1.79 5.48 27.57
C LYS A 66 -2.81 5.54 26.44
N ASN A 67 -2.68 6.49 25.51
CA ASN A 67 -3.65 6.73 24.44
C ASN A 67 -3.02 6.40 23.09
N VAL A 68 -2.76 5.13 22.83
CA VAL A 68 -2.22 4.64 21.56
C VAL A 68 -3.34 4.02 20.75
N PHE A 69 -3.53 4.51 19.53
CA PHE A 69 -4.52 3.99 18.58
C PHE A 69 -3.80 3.38 17.39
N VAL A 70 -4.22 2.16 16.99
CA VAL A 70 -3.75 1.52 15.78
C VAL A 70 -4.71 1.85 14.65
N TYR A 71 -4.17 2.35 13.54
CA TYR A 71 -4.92 2.61 12.33
C TYR A 71 -4.42 1.75 11.19
N GLU A 72 -5.35 1.25 10.39
CA GLU A 72 -5.09 0.61 9.12
C GLU A 72 -5.77 1.41 8.00
N ARG A 73 -5.02 1.71 6.94
CA ARG A 73 -5.50 2.53 5.83
C ARG A 73 -5.05 1.94 4.50
N PHE A 74 -6.03 1.73 3.62
CA PHE A 74 -5.77 1.50 2.20
C PHE A 74 -5.16 2.75 1.56
N LEU A 75 -4.15 2.55 0.72
CA LEU A 75 -3.52 3.61 -0.06
C LEU A 75 -3.98 3.57 -1.52
N LYS A 76 -3.71 2.47 -2.20
CA LYS A 76 -3.93 2.32 -3.65
C LYS A 76 -3.75 0.87 -4.10
N CYS A 77 -4.33 0.54 -5.25
CA CYS A 77 -3.97 -0.64 -6.02
C CYS A 77 -2.95 -0.25 -7.10
N ILE A 78 -1.94 -1.09 -7.30
CA ILE A 78 -0.90 -0.87 -8.31
C ILE A 78 -0.88 -2.09 -9.23
N GLU A 79 -1.02 -1.85 -10.53
CA GLU A 79 -0.87 -2.90 -11.54
C GLU A 79 0.56 -3.43 -11.55
N ILE A 80 0.72 -4.75 -11.61
CA ILE A 80 2.02 -5.42 -11.63
C ILE A 80 2.09 -6.42 -12.78
N TYR A 81 3.23 -6.45 -13.46
CA TYR A 81 3.46 -7.30 -14.63
C TYR A 81 4.29 -8.55 -14.34
N SER A 82 4.87 -8.64 -13.13
CA SER A 82 5.69 -9.77 -12.70
C SER A 82 5.57 -9.97 -11.20
N LEU A 83 5.28 -11.19 -10.77
CA LEU A 83 5.12 -11.57 -9.37
C LEU A 83 6.42 -12.01 -8.72
N THR A 84 7.59 -11.72 -9.31
CA THR A 84 8.86 -12.02 -8.64
C THR A 84 9.02 -11.16 -7.39
N GLY A 85 9.59 -11.71 -6.30
CA GLY A 85 9.76 -10.97 -5.05
C GLY A 85 10.53 -9.64 -5.21
N LYS A 86 11.46 -9.56 -6.16
CA LYS A 86 12.15 -8.30 -6.53
C LYS A 86 11.19 -7.27 -7.12
N ASN A 87 10.36 -7.68 -8.07
CA ASN A 87 9.42 -6.77 -8.73
C ASN A 87 8.33 -6.31 -7.76
N ILE A 88 7.77 -7.24 -6.98
CA ILE A 88 6.82 -6.94 -5.91
C ILE A 88 7.41 -5.92 -4.93
N THR A 89 8.64 -6.15 -4.45
CA THR A 89 9.32 -5.21 -3.55
C THR A 89 9.47 -3.83 -4.17
N SER A 90 9.85 -3.76 -5.45
CA SER A 90 9.96 -2.47 -6.15
C SER A 90 8.61 -1.77 -6.25
N THR A 91 7.54 -2.51 -6.57
CA THR A 91 6.18 -1.99 -6.64
C THR A 91 5.73 -1.43 -5.28
N ILE A 92 5.98 -2.15 -4.19
CA ILE A 92 5.63 -1.72 -2.83
C ILE A 92 6.39 -0.43 -2.46
N VAL A 93 7.72 -0.44 -2.58
CA VAL A 93 8.57 0.70 -2.18
C VAL A 93 8.29 1.93 -3.04
N ASN A 94 8.19 1.77 -4.36
CA ASN A 94 7.85 2.87 -5.25
C ASN A 94 6.43 3.38 -5.00
N GLY A 95 5.50 2.48 -4.67
CA GLY A 95 4.14 2.81 -4.25
C GLY A 95 4.13 3.72 -3.03
N LEU A 96 4.84 3.36 -1.97
CA LEU A 96 4.94 4.16 -0.75
C LEU A 96 5.63 5.51 -1.02
N ASN A 97 6.77 5.50 -1.70
CA ASN A 97 7.55 6.71 -1.99
C ASN A 97 6.76 7.70 -2.87
N SER A 98 6.06 7.21 -3.90
CA SER A 98 5.22 8.06 -4.76
C SER A 98 3.98 8.61 -4.05
N SER A 99 3.57 7.99 -2.94
CA SER A 99 2.56 8.54 -2.03
C SER A 99 3.17 9.48 -0.98
N GLY A 100 4.48 9.75 -1.02
CA GLY A 100 5.17 10.64 -0.07
C GLY A 100 5.43 10.01 1.29
N ILE A 101 5.38 8.68 1.41
CA ILE A 101 5.64 7.97 2.67
C ILE A 101 7.13 7.61 2.77
N ASP A 102 7.76 7.97 3.89
CA ASP A 102 9.17 7.69 4.14
C ASP A 102 9.41 6.24 4.58
N CYS A 103 9.90 5.40 3.66
CA CYS A 103 10.19 3.99 3.91
C CYS A 103 11.25 3.75 5.01
N ASN A 104 12.05 4.75 5.40
CA ASN A 104 12.98 4.61 6.54
C ASN A 104 12.25 4.38 7.87
N ASN A 105 10.96 4.74 7.94
CA ASN A 105 10.08 4.53 9.09
C ASN A 105 9.27 3.23 8.98
N MET A 106 9.62 2.32 8.06
CA MET A 106 9.00 1.01 7.95
C MET A 106 9.60 0.03 8.97
N TYR A 107 8.78 -0.46 9.89
CA TYR A 107 9.13 -1.42 10.94
C TYR A 107 8.43 -2.77 10.80
N GLY A 108 7.43 -2.88 9.93
CA GLY A 108 6.80 -4.15 9.60
C GLY A 108 6.43 -4.28 8.14
N GLN A 109 6.28 -5.53 7.72
CA GLN A 109 5.81 -5.92 6.41
C GLN A 109 4.95 -7.19 6.55
N GLY A 110 3.72 -7.15 6.07
CA GLY A 110 2.76 -8.24 6.20
C GLY A 110 2.19 -8.66 4.85
N TYR A 111 2.45 -9.91 4.46
CA TYR A 111 2.06 -10.51 3.18
C TYR A 111 1.64 -11.97 3.37
N ASP A 112 1.06 -12.57 2.34
CA ASP A 112 0.75 -14.00 2.29
C ASP A 112 2.00 -14.91 2.40
N GLY A 113 1.76 -16.23 2.42
CA GLY A 113 2.76 -17.28 2.53
C GLY A 113 3.35 -17.75 1.19
N ALA A 114 2.96 -17.16 0.07
CA ALA A 114 3.42 -17.59 -1.25
C ALA A 114 4.94 -17.43 -1.37
N SER A 115 5.58 -18.30 -2.16
CA SER A 115 7.05 -18.34 -2.29
C SER A 115 7.66 -17.01 -2.72
N ASN A 116 6.95 -16.26 -3.57
CA ASN A 116 7.36 -14.93 -4.02
C ASN A 116 7.24 -13.85 -2.94
N MET A 117 6.38 -14.03 -1.93
CA MET A 117 6.21 -13.12 -0.80
C MET A 117 7.06 -13.53 0.41
N ALA A 118 6.83 -14.74 0.91
CA ALA A 118 7.42 -15.29 2.13
C ALA A 118 8.81 -15.93 1.92
N GLY A 119 9.28 -16.08 0.67
CA GLY A 119 10.52 -16.77 0.35
C GLY A 119 11.75 -16.19 1.05
N ARG A 120 12.51 -17.06 1.76
CA ARG A 120 13.68 -16.67 2.56
C ARG A 120 14.86 -16.10 1.75
N PHE A 121 14.99 -16.48 0.48
CA PHE A 121 16.14 -16.12 -0.35
C PHE A 121 15.83 -15.08 -1.43
N LYS A 122 14.65 -15.18 -2.05
CA LYS A 122 14.23 -14.32 -3.18
C LYS A 122 12.83 -13.74 -3.02
N GLY A 123 12.16 -14.03 -1.91
CA GLY A 123 10.83 -13.52 -1.65
C GLY A 123 10.86 -12.04 -1.27
N THR A 124 9.73 -11.36 -1.44
CA THR A 124 9.51 -9.96 -1.07
C THR A 124 10.00 -9.69 0.36
N GLN A 125 9.72 -10.58 1.31
CA GLN A 125 10.09 -10.40 2.70
C GLN A 125 11.60 -10.18 2.91
N LYS A 126 12.40 -10.96 2.17
CA LYS A 126 13.86 -10.90 2.20
C LYS A 126 14.37 -9.61 1.57
N VAL A 127 13.86 -9.26 0.40
CA VAL A 127 14.33 -8.09 -0.38
C VAL A 127 13.91 -6.78 0.30
N VAL A 128 12.71 -6.71 0.88
CA VAL A 128 12.29 -5.57 1.70
C VAL A 128 13.17 -5.44 2.92
N ARG A 129 13.51 -6.54 3.62
CA ARG A 129 14.40 -6.51 4.80
C ARG A 129 15.80 -6.01 4.46
N GLU A 130 16.30 -6.27 3.25
CA GLU A 130 17.59 -5.74 2.78
C GLU A 130 17.55 -4.21 2.57
N LYS A 131 16.43 -3.69 2.06
CA LYS A 131 16.25 -2.23 1.83
C LYS A 131 15.84 -1.48 3.08
N CYS A 132 15.00 -2.10 3.91
CA CYS A 132 14.42 -1.55 5.13
C CYS A 132 14.74 -2.53 6.28
N PRO A 133 15.95 -2.48 6.88
CA PRO A 133 16.39 -3.45 7.89
C PRO A 133 15.54 -3.52 9.15
N LYS A 134 14.64 -2.56 9.36
CA LYS A 134 13.71 -2.54 10.50
C LYS A 134 12.38 -3.24 10.20
N ALA A 135 12.01 -3.40 8.92
CA ALA A 135 10.73 -3.97 8.48
C ALA A 135 10.64 -5.49 8.75
N LEU A 136 10.07 -5.90 9.88
CA LEU A 136 9.94 -7.31 10.25
C LEU A 136 8.79 -7.97 9.47
N TYR A 137 9.02 -9.19 8.98
CA TYR A 137 8.01 -9.96 8.29
C TYR A 137 7.05 -10.63 9.26
N VAL A 138 5.75 -10.46 8.97
CA VAL A 138 4.66 -11.15 9.64
C VAL A 138 3.81 -11.82 8.57
N HIS A 139 3.55 -13.10 8.72
CA HIS A 139 2.66 -13.83 7.84
C HIS A 139 1.21 -13.34 8.01
N CYS A 140 0.52 -13.08 6.89
CA CYS A 140 -0.88 -12.70 6.91
C CYS A 140 -1.75 -13.92 7.27
N ALA A 141 -2.31 -13.93 8.47
CA ALA A 141 -3.12 -15.04 8.99
C ALA A 141 -4.47 -15.27 8.27
N ALA A 142 -4.84 -14.40 7.34
CA ALA A 142 -6.06 -14.54 6.55
C ALA A 142 -5.90 -15.48 5.34
N HIS A 143 -4.67 -15.89 5.04
CA HIS A 143 -4.31 -16.90 4.03
C HIS A 143 -4.12 -18.27 4.67
#